data_AF-A0A3N0BV86-F1
#
_entry.id   AF-A0A3N0BV86-F1
#
_cell.length_a   1.000
_cell.length_b   1.000
_cell.length_c   1.000
_cell.angle_alpha   90.00
_cell.angle_beta   90.00
_cell.angle_gamma   90.00
#
_symmetry.space_group_name_H-M   'P 1'
#
loop_
_entity.id
_entity.type
_entity.pdbx_description
1 polymer ?
#
loop_
_entity_poly.entity_id
_entity_poly.type
_entity_poly.pdbx_seq_one_letter_code
_entity_poly.pdbx_strand_id
1 'polypeptide(L)'
;MGRHSSLRQPHGNHVAAELDGARILVARAPDRAGELVSALRGAGAEPLLLPLIDFEVASDQHSLDVAFDALGAGAYVWLVITSVTTVQALEAKAAERGATLETWLPGSLQVATIGPATRRALQTRGIGVDLAPTAEQSGAGLAGIWPEGRTRVFLPQADIADPALRRGLEARGASVQAVTAYRTVDYPADPARSLAAHAAGPEHHDADPPPAVLTTAEAKTEVAAGRLHAVVAASPSAARRIHAELAPLGGCRFVAIGRSTAGEAETLGLTVASIAEQPTASGLLAAVIRSLAAPPSRPLTLPPPSTP
;
A
#
# COMPACT_ATOMS: atom_id res chain seq x y z
N MET A 1 -33.74 41.81 41.05
CA MET A 1 -34.01 40.48 40.46
C MET A 1 -33.46 40.46 39.05
N GLY A 2 -32.36 39.74 38.86
CA GLY A 2 -31.50 39.80 37.69
C GLY A 2 -32.11 39.12 36.46
N ARG A 3 -31.86 39.72 35.29
CA ARG A 3 -32.16 39.13 33.99
C ARG A 3 -31.04 38.16 33.62
N HIS A 4 -31.38 36.89 33.41
CA HIS A 4 -30.49 35.90 32.81
C HIS A 4 -30.17 36.30 31.36
N SER A 5 -28.92 36.66 31.09
CA SER A 5 -28.33 36.62 29.76
C SER A 5 -27.22 35.58 29.77
N SER A 6 -27.58 34.37 29.36
CA SER A 6 -26.65 33.27 29.15
C SER A 6 -25.94 33.53 27.82
N LEU A 7 -24.68 33.94 27.90
CA LEU A 7 -23.76 33.98 26.76
C LEU A 7 -23.64 32.56 26.19
N ARG A 8 -24.12 32.36 24.95
CA ARG A 8 -23.79 31.18 24.15
C ARG A 8 -22.29 31.24 23.85
N GLN A 9 -21.50 30.35 24.46
CA GLN A 9 -20.16 30.06 23.99
C GLN A 9 -20.26 29.19 22.73
N PRO A 10 -19.65 29.57 21.60
CA PRO A 10 -19.51 28.66 20.47
C PRO A 10 -18.46 27.59 20.83
N HIS A 11 -18.92 26.37 21.03
CA HIS A 11 -18.06 25.18 21.07
C HIS A 11 -17.68 24.81 19.63
N GLY A 12 -16.70 25.50 19.08
CA GLY A 12 -16.00 25.08 17.87
C GLY A 12 -14.68 24.43 18.27
N ASN A 13 -14.66 23.10 18.36
CA ASN A 13 -13.40 22.35 18.49
C ASN A 13 -12.70 22.38 17.12
N HIS A 14 -12.01 23.49 16.80
CA HIS A 14 -11.04 23.47 15.70
C HIS A 14 -9.89 22.58 16.15
N VAL A 15 -9.85 21.36 15.62
CA VAL A 15 -8.62 20.56 15.60
C VAL A 15 -7.55 21.47 15.01
N ALA A 16 -6.46 21.71 15.74
CA ALA A 16 -5.36 22.53 15.23
C ALA A 16 -4.92 21.97 13.87
N ALA A 17 -4.78 22.81 12.84
CA ALA A 17 -4.30 22.40 11.53
C ALA A 17 -2.80 22.03 11.64
N GLU A 18 -2.50 20.77 11.98
CA GLU A 18 -1.13 20.29 12.23
C GLU A 18 -0.24 20.38 10.98
N LEU A 19 -0.84 20.45 9.79
CA LEU A 19 -0.13 20.50 8.52
C LEU A 19 -0.19 21.86 7.81
N ASP A 20 -0.97 22.83 8.31
CA ASP A 20 -1.03 24.24 7.89
C ASP A 20 -0.69 24.53 6.40
N GLY A 21 -1.49 24.00 5.47
CA GLY A 21 -1.31 24.22 4.04
C GLY A 21 -0.20 23.40 3.36
N ALA A 22 0.43 22.46 4.06
CA ALA A 22 1.47 21.61 3.50
C ALA A 22 0.94 20.82 2.29
N ARG A 23 1.67 20.89 1.19
CA ARG A 23 1.32 20.22 -0.06
C ARG A 23 1.92 18.81 -0.09
N ILE A 24 1.04 17.81 -0.12
CA ILE A 24 1.38 16.39 0.06
C ILE A 24 1.03 15.63 -1.21
N LEU A 25 2.03 15.07 -1.88
CA LEU A 25 1.85 14.26 -3.07
C LEU A 25 1.54 12.81 -2.69
N VAL A 26 0.39 12.29 -3.10
CA VAL A 26 -0.04 10.91 -2.84
C VAL A 26 0.11 10.11 -4.12
N ALA A 27 1.05 9.16 -4.14
CA ALA A 27 1.34 8.34 -5.31
C ALA A 27 0.38 7.15 -5.45
N ARG A 28 -0.92 7.44 -5.54
CA ARG A 28 -1.99 6.43 -5.57
C ARG A 28 -3.17 6.90 -6.41
N ALA A 29 -3.84 5.96 -7.06
CA ALA A 29 -5.06 6.19 -7.84
C ALA A 29 -6.20 6.80 -6.99
N PRO A 30 -7.03 7.68 -7.58
CA PRO A 30 -8.09 8.39 -6.85
C PRO A 30 -9.06 7.47 -6.09
N ASP A 31 -9.45 6.36 -6.71
CA ASP A 31 -10.35 5.33 -6.16
C ASP A 31 -9.80 4.68 -4.86
N ARG A 32 -8.48 4.71 -4.66
CA ARG A 32 -7.79 4.09 -3.51
C ARG A 32 -7.23 5.12 -2.52
N ALA A 33 -7.26 6.41 -2.87
CA ALA A 33 -6.65 7.48 -2.10
C ALA A 33 -7.64 8.21 -1.17
N GLY A 34 -8.95 8.02 -1.34
CA GLY A 34 -10.01 8.78 -0.67
C GLY A 34 -9.82 8.95 0.84
N GLU A 35 -9.69 7.86 1.61
CA GLU A 35 -9.52 7.95 3.06
C GLU A 35 -8.29 8.77 3.49
N LEU A 36 -7.16 8.63 2.77
CA LEU A 36 -5.95 9.38 3.06
C LEU A 36 -6.09 10.86 2.67
N VAL A 37 -6.73 11.14 1.53
CA VAL A 37 -7.02 12.50 1.07
C VAL A 37 -7.89 13.24 2.09
N SER A 38 -8.98 12.62 2.54
CA SER A 38 -9.85 13.18 3.57
C SER A 38 -9.11 13.41 4.89
N ALA A 39 -8.28 12.45 5.31
CA ALA A 39 -7.48 12.58 6.52
C ALA A 39 -6.45 13.74 6.44
N LEU A 40 -5.76 13.89 5.30
CA LEU A 40 -4.82 14.98 5.06
C LEU A 40 -5.51 16.36 5.06
N ARG A 41 -6.66 16.48 4.39
CA ARG A 41 -7.45 17.73 4.40
C ARG A 41 -7.95 18.09 5.79
N GLY A 42 -8.44 17.09 6.54
CA GLY A 42 -8.88 17.27 7.92
C GLY A 42 -7.76 17.77 8.84
N ALA A 43 -6.50 17.47 8.52
CA ALA A 43 -5.31 17.98 9.22
C ALA A 43 -4.77 19.30 8.65
N GLY A 44 -5.44 19.90 7.65
CA GLY A 44 -5.09 21.18 7.03
C GLY A 44 -4.08 21.10 5.88
N ALA A 45 -3.77 19.91 5.35
CA ALA A 45 -2.89 19.77 4.19
C ALA A 45 -3.63 19.94 2.85
N GLU A 46 -2.87 20.24 1.80
CA GLU A 46 -3.30 20.21 0.40
C GLU A 46 -2.83 18.90 -0.26
N PRO A 47 -3.67 17.85 -0.34
CA PRO A 47 -3.31 16.63 -1.03
C PRO A 47 -3.39 16.78 -2.55
N LEU A 48 -2.33 16.34 -3.23
CA LEU A 48 -2.21 16.24 -4.68
C LEU A 48 -2.05 14.77 -5.05
N LEU A 49 -2.73 14.28 -6.08
CA LEU A 49 -2.60 12.90 -6.53
C LEU A 49 -1.60 12.81 -7.68
N LEU A 50 -0.75 11.79 -7.65
CA LEU A 50 0.07 11.39 -8.80
C LEU A 50 0.00 9.86 -8.92
N PRO A 51 -1.06 9.32 -9.54
CA PRO A 51 -1.13 7.90 -9.78
C PRO A 51 -0.06 7.49 -10.81
N LEU A 52 0.89 6.67 -10.37
CA LEU A 52 1.99 6.19 -11.21
C LEU A 52 1.84 4.73 -11.63
N ILE A 53 1.02 3.98 -10.88
CA ILE A 53 0.74 2.58 -11.17
C ILE A 53 -0.75 2.32 -11.03
N ASP A 54 -1.19 1.30 -11.73
CA ASP A 54 -2.50 0.70 -11.60
C ASP A 54 -2.39 -0.82 -11.68
N PHE A 55 -3.52 -1.51 -11.59
CA PHE A 55 -3.56 -2.97 -11.54
C PHE A 55 -4.54 -3.51 -12.58
N GLU A 56 -4.07 -4.49 -13.35
CA GLU A 56 -4.89 -5.26 -14.28
C GLU A 56 -5.01 -6.71 -13.81
N VAL A 57 -6.07 -7.40 -14.24
CA VAL A 57 -6.13 -8.87 -14.16
C VAL A 57 -4.90 -9.50 -14.85
N ALA A 58 -4.50 -10.69 -14.42
CA ALA A 58 -3.39 -11.41 -15.04
C ALA A 58 -3.62 -11.64 -16.55
N SER A 59 -2.57 -11.56 -17.38
CA SER A 59 -2.71 -11.85 -18.81
C SER A 59 -3.10 -13.31 -19.07
N ASP A 60 -2.52 -14.23 -18.30
CA ASP A 60 -2.89 -15.64 -18.33
C ASP A 60 -3.97 -15.94 -17.29
N GLN A 61 -5.21 -15.64 -17.66
CA GLN A 61 -6.38 -15.95 -16.82
C GLN A 61 -6.58 -17.46 -16.67
N HIS A 62 -6.25 -18.26 -17.69
CA HIS A 62 -6.47 -19.69 -17.67
C HIS A 62 -5.65 -20.38 -16.57
N SER A 63 -4.35 -20.06 -16.45
CA SER A 63 -3.52 -20.61 -15.38
C SER A 63 -4.01 -20.22 -13.99
N LEU A 64 -4.53 -18.99 -13.83
CA LEU A 64 -5.12 -18.54 -12.57
C LEU A 64 -6.42 -19.29 -12.27
N ASP A 65 -7.29 -19.47 -13.26
CA ASP A 65 -8.55 -20.20 -13.10
C ASP A 65 -8.32 -21.65 -12.72
N VAL A 66 -7.43 -22.36 -13.43
CA VAL A 66 -7.08 -23.75 -13.13
C VAL A 66 -6.53 -23.88 -11.71
N ALA A 67 -5.63 -22.99 -11.30
CA ALA A 67 -5.06 -23.02 -9.97
C ALA A 67 -6.09 -22.68 -8.88
N PHE A 68 -6.99 -21.74 -9.14
CA PHE A 68 -8.04 -21.32 -8.21
C PHE A 68 -9.16 -22.37 -8.07
N ASP A 69 -9.49 -23.09 -9.14
CA ASP A 69 -10.41 -24.22 -9.10
C ASP A 69 -9.81 -25.40 -8.33
N ALA A 70 -8.53 -25.69 -8.56
CA ALA A 70 -7.80 -26.68 -7.78
C ALA A 70 -7.74 -26.31 -6.28
N LEU A 71 -7.66 -25.01 -5.96
CA LEU A 71 -7.74 -24.51 -4.59
C LEU A 71 -9.09 -24.83 -3.94
N GLY A 72 -10.20 -24.51 -4.60
CA GLY A 72 -11.55 -24.86 -4.12
C GLY A 72 -11.75 -26.37 -3.97
N ALA A 73 -11.11 -27.17 -4.82
CA ALA A 73 -11.13 -28.63 -4.76
C ALA A 73 -10.19 -29.24 -3.69
N GLY A 74 -9.48 -28.43 -2.89
CA GLY A 74 -8.60 -28.91 -1.82
C GLY A 74 -7.24 -29.44 -2.29
N ALA A 75 -6.75 -28.99 -3.46
CA ALA A 75 -5.45 -29.41 -3.99
C ALA A 75 -4.25 -28.81 -3.24
N TYR A 76 -4.45 -27.79 -2.40
CA TYR A 76 -3.38 -27.17 -1.61
C TYR A 76 -3.65 -27.29 -0.13
N VAL A 77 -2.57 -27.31 0.65
CA VAL A 77 -2.61 -27.25 2.12
C VAL A 77 -2.44 -25.80 2.57
N TRP A 78 -1.69 -25.01 1.82
CA TRP A 78 -1.43 -23.61 2.11
C TRP A 78 -1.84 -22.69 0.98
N LEU A 79 -2.43 -21.55 1.34
CA LEU A 79 -2.60 -20.37 0.50
C LEU A 79 -1.74 -19.24 1.07
N VAL A 80 -0.83 -18.71 0.25
CA VAL A 80 0.04 -17.60 0.64
C VAL A 80 -0.39 -16.33 -0.07
N ILE A 81 -0.86 -15.34 0.68
CA ILE A 81 -1.32 -14.04 0.16
C ILE A 81 -0.44 -12.95 0.72
N THR A 82 0.33 -12.29 -0.14
CA THR A 82 1.32 -11.27 0.27
C THR A 82 0.86 -9.83 0.04
N SER A 83 -0.24 -9.63 -0.70
CA SER A 83 -0.74 -8.32 -1.10
C SER A 83 -2.27 -8.25 -0.95
N VAL A 84 -2.78 -7.08 -0.53
CA VAL A 84 -4.22 -6.78 -0.55
C VAL A 84 -4.78 -6.88 -1.98
N THR A 85 -3.98 -6.58 -3.00
CA THR A 85 -4.39 -6.70 -4.40
C THR A 85 -4.56 -8.16 -4.82
N THR A 86 -3.78 -9.09 -4.26
CA THR A 86 -4.03 -10.52 -4.44
C THR A 86 -5.39 -10.92 -3.84
N VAL A 87 -5.74 -10.41 -2.66
CA VAL A 87 -7.08 -10.65 -2.07
C VAL A 87 -8.18 -10.20 -3.03
N GLN A 88 -8.05 -9.01 -3.61
CA GLN A 88 -9.01 -8.47 -4.59
C GLN A 88 -9.12 -9.34 -5.85
N ALA A 89 -7.99 -9.82 -6.38
CA ALA A 89 -7.97 -10.70 -7.54
C ALA A 89 -8.65 -12.05 -7.27
N LEU A 90 -8.41 -12.64 -6.10
CA LEU A 90 -9.05 -13.91 -5.72
C LEU A 90 -10.54 -13.74 -5.40
N GLU A 91 -10.95 -12.60 -4.83
CA GLU A 91 -12.37 -12.27 -4.66
C GLU A 91 -13.09 -12.14 -6.00
N ALA A 92 -12.48 -11.47 -6.98
CA ALA A 92 -13.03 -11.41 -8.33
C ALA A 92 -13.20 -12.83 -8.93
N LYS A 93 -12.20 -13.70 -8.74
CA LYS A 93 -12.30 -15.11 -9.15
C LYS A 93 -13.39 -15.88 -8.42
N ALA A 94 -13.58 -15.69 -7.13
CA ALA A 94 -14.69 -16.30 -6.39
C ALA A 94 -16.04 -15.80 -6.90
N ALA A 95 -16.16 -14.50 -7.17
CA ALA A 95 -17.39 -13.88 -7.67
C ALA A 95 -17.78 -14.41 -9.07
N GLU A 96 -16.81 -14.65 -9.96
CA GLU A 96 -17.04 -15.33 -11.26
C GLU A 96 -17.69 -16.72 -11.09
N ARG A 97 -17.49 -17.36 -9.94
CA ARG A 97 -18.06 -18.67 -9.58
C ARG A 97 -19.31 -18.56 -8.70
N GLY A 98 -19.83 -17.34 -8.48
CA GLY A 98 -21.00 -17.09 -7.65
C GLY A 98 -20.77 -17.29 -6.15
N ALA A 99 -19.52 -17.16 -5.69
CA ALA A 99 -19.11 -17.34 -4.30
C ALA A 99 -18.39 -16.09 -3.76
N THR A 100 -18.18 -16.02 -2.45
CA THR A 100 -17.17 -15.15 -1.86
C THR A 100 -15.88 -15.92 -1.71
N LEU A 101 -14.75 -15.22 -1.55
CA LEU A 101 -13.49 -15.93 -1.28
C LEU A 101 -13.60 -16.80 -0.03
N GLU A 102 -14.22 -16.31 1.05
CA GLU A 102 -14.44 -17.07 2.29
C GLU A 102 -15.15 -18.40 2.05
N THR A 103 -16.24 -18.41 1.28
CA THR A 103 -17.02 -19.63 1.04
C THR A 103 -16.37 -20.56 0.01
N TRP A 104 -15.46 -20.04 -0.81
CA TRP A 104 -14.70 -20.83 -1.78
C TRP A 104 -13.54 -21.61 -1.13
N LEU A 105 -12.96 -21.08 -0.05
CA LEU A 105 -11.79 -21.71 0.59
C LEU A 105 -12.19 -22.96 1.40
N PRO A 106 -11.49 -24.11 1.21
CA PRO A 106 -11.71 -25.30 2.04
C PRO A 106 -11.41 -25.03 3.52
N GLY A 107 -12.21 -25.57 4.43
CA GLY A 107 -12.03 -25.37 5.88
C GLY A 107 -10.75 -25.98 6.47
N SER A 108 -10.05 -26.85 5.73
CA SER A 108 -8.75 -27.41 6.11
C SER A 108 -7.55 -26.62 5.58
N LEU A 109 -7.78 -25.59 4.77
CA LEU A 109 -6.74 -24.79 4.16
C LEU A 109 -6.10 -23.85 5.20
N GLN A 110 -4.78 -23.84 5.25
CA GLN A 110 -4.03 -22.89 6.06
C GLN A 110 -3.68 -21.64 5.25
N VAL A 111 -3.78 -20.46 5.87
CA VAL A 111 -3.55 -19.18 5.21
C VAL A 111 -2.33 -18.49 5.82
N ALA A 112 -1.38 -18.11 4.96
CA ALA A 112 -0.22 -17.33 5.35
C ALA A 112 -0.22 -15.95 4.69
N THR A 113 0.31 -14.97 5.41
CA THR A 113 0.56 -13.62 4.88
C THR A 113 1.83 -13.00 5.46
N ILE A 114 2.21 -11.83 4.97
CA ILE A 114 3.42 -11.12 5.39
C ILE A 114 3.09 -9.94 6.31
N GLY A 115 2.18 -9.06 5.88
CA GLY A 115 1.98 -7.75 6.49
C GLY A 115 0.62 -7.56 7.17
N PRO A 116 0.50 -6.62 8.12
CA PRO A 116 -0.73 -6.35 8.85
C PRO A 116 -1.88 -5.84 7.96
N ALA A 117 -1.58 -5.11 6.87
CA ALA A 117 -2.59 -4.68 5.89
C ALA A 117 -3.32 -5.87 5.24
N THR A 118 -2.56 -6.83 4.71
CA THR A 118 -3.13 -8.03 4.08
C THR A 118 -3.84 -8.90 5.10
N ARG A 119 -3.28 -9.06 6.32
CA ARG A 119 -3.95 -9.76 7.43
C ARG A 119 -5.32 -9.15 7.75
N ARG A 120 -5.40 -7.83 7.91
CA ARG A 120 -6.66 -7.12 8.17
C ARG A 120 -7.64 -7.31 7.01
N ALA A 121 -7.17 -7.19 5.76
CA ALA A 121 -8.02 -7.36 4.59
C ALA A 121 -8.66 -8.77 4.52
N LEU A 122 -7.92 -9.81 4.92
CA LEU A 122 -8.43 -11.18 5.03
C LEU A 122 -9.42 -11.34 6.20
N GLN A 123 -9.07 -10.82 7.38
CA GLN A 123 -9.92 -10.93 8.58
C GLN A 123 -11.27 -10.21 8.44
N THR A 124 -11.31 -9.05 7.77
CA THR A 124 -12.56 -8.35 7.48
C THR A 124 -13.51 -9.16 6.58
N ARG A 125 -12.99 -10.20 5.91
CA ARG A 125 -13.73 -11.13 5.05
C ARG A 125 -13.99 -12.49 5.73
N GLY A 126 -13.81 -12.59 7.04
CA GLY A 126 -13.96 -13.86 7.77
C GLY A 126 -12.81 -14.86 7.57
N ILE A 127 -11.78 -14.52 6.78
CA ILE A 127 -10.67 -15.43 6.50
C ILE A 127 -9.62 -15.33 7.61
N GLY A 128 -9.44 -16.44 8.34
CA GLY A 128 -8.38 -16.60 9.34
C GLY A 128 -6.97 -16.57 8.73
N VAL A 129 -5.97 -16.15 9.51
CA VAL A 129 -4.56 -16.16 9.10
C VAL A 129 -3.75 -16.94 10.11
N ASP A 130 -3.31 -18.14 9.70
CA ASP A 130 -2.59 -19.11 10.52
C ASP A 130 -1.12 -18.78 10.70
N LEU A 131 -0.49 -18.15 9.70
CA LEU A 131 0.93 -17.83 9.73
C LEU A 131 1.21 -16.41 9.21
N ALA A 132 1.92 -15.60 10.01
CA ALA A 132 2.58 -14.40 9.51
C ALA A 132 3.81 -14.06 10.36
N PRO A 133 4.89 -13.55 9.77
CA PRO A 133 6.04 -13.10 10.52
C PRO A 133 5.75 -11.82 11.30
N THR A 134 6.25 -11.75 12.54
CA THR A 134 6.12 -10.58 13.42
C THR A 134 7.37 -9.69 13.39
N ALA A 135 8.55 -10.31 13.46
CA ALA A 135 9.84 -9.61 13.45
C ALA A 135 10.15 -9.01 12.08
N GLU A 136 10.20 -9.85 11.05
CA GLU A 136 10.53 -9.45 9.69
C GLU A 136 9.33 -9.62 8.76
N GLN A 137 8.57 -8.54 8.55
CA GLN A 137 7.39 -8.53 7.68
C GLN A 137 7.80 -8.46 6.20
N SER A 138 8.52 -9.49 5.75
CA SER A 138 9.04 -9.65 4.39
C SER A 138 8.79 -11.08 3.87
N GLY A 139 9.06 -11.31 2.58
CA GLY A 139 9.06 -12.66 2.02
C GLY A 139 10.12 -13.57 2.66
N ALA A 140 11.29 -13.00 2.97
CA ALA A 140 12.35 -13.71 3.68
C ALA A 140 11.94 -14.07 5.11
N GLY A 141 11.28 -13.16 5.83
CA GLY A 141 10.76 -13.42 7.17
C GLY A 141 9.70 -14.52 7.20
N LEU A 142 8.77 -14.53 6.23
CA LEU A 142 7.79 -15.61 6.09
C LEU A 142 8.47 -16.96 5.79
N ALA A 143 9.43 -16.97 4.85
CA ALA A 143 10.21 -18.17 4.55
C ALA A 143 11.01 -18.65 5.77
N GLY A 144 11.52 -17.72 6.59
CA GLY A 144 12.27 -17.99 7.81
C GLY A 144 11.49 -18.80 8.85
N ILE A 145 10.19 -18.52 8.98
CA ILE A 145 9.29 -19.20 9.94
C ILE A 145 8.45 -20.32 9.31
N TRP A 146 8.65 -20.60 8.02
CA TRP A 146 7.84 -21.59 7.32
C TRP A 146 8.06 -23.00 7.89
N PRO A 147 6.98 -23.77 8.13
CA PRO A 147 7.10 -25.12 8.67
C PRO A 147 7.85 -26.03 7.69
N GLU A 148 8.74 -26.87 8.22
CA GLU A 148 9.40 -27.90 7.42
C GLU A 148 8.41 -28.98 6.99
N GLY A 149 8.55 -29.44 5.75
CA GLY A 149 7.81 -30.59 5.25
C GLY A 149 7.29 -30.42 3.83
N ARG A 150 6.82 -31.54 3.27
CA ARG A 150 6.26 -31.59 1.92
C ARG A 150 4.80 -31.16 1.95
N THR A 151 4.56 -29.87 1.77
CA THR A 151 3.21 -29.29 1.63
C THR A 151 3.00 -28.72 0.24
N ARG A 152 1.76 -28.78 -0.26
CA ARG A 152 1.37 -28.12 -1.53
C ARG A 152 0.92 -26.70 -1.21
N VAL A 153 1.53 -25.72 -1.85
CA VAL A 153 1.33 -24.30 -1.58
C VAL A 153 0.86 -23.61 -2.85
N PHE A 154 -0.25 -22.89 -2.77
CA PHE A 154 -0.66 -21.94 -3.80
C PHE A 154 -0.15 -20.54 -3.44
N LEU A 155 0.60 -19.93 -4.36
CA LEU A 155 1.17 -18.60 -4.22
C LEU A 155 0.69 -17.69 -5.37
N PRO A 156 -0.53 -17.13 -5.27
CA PRO A 156 -1.01 -16.09 -6.17
C PRO A 156 -0.31 -14.76 -5.88
N GLN A 157 0.29 -14.14 -6.89
CA GLN A 157 1.15 -12.96 -6.71
C GLN A 157 1.13 -12.00 -7.91
N ALA A 158 1.77 -10.83 -7.76
CA ALA A 158 1.97 -9.90 -8.87
C ALA A 158 2.87 -10.52 -9.96
N ASP A 159 2.77 -10.00 -11.19
CA ASP A 159 3.69 -10.30 -12.29
C ASP A 159 5.15 -9.94 -11.98
N ILE A 160 5.36 -8.88 -11.20
CA ILE A 160 6.68 -8.38 -10.78
C ILE A 160 7.08 -8.83 -9.36
N ALA A 161 6.49 -9.93 -8.87
CA ALA A 161 6.79 -10.44 -7.52
C ALA A 161 8.22 -10.97 -7.41
N ASP A 162 8.87 -10.71 -6.27
CA ASP A 162 10.21 -11.22 -5.99
C ASP A 162 10.18 -12.76 -5.84
N PRO A 163 10.94 -13.51 -6.67
CA PRO A 163 11.01 -14.96 -6.57
C PRO A 163 11.64 -15.47 -5.26
N ALA A 164 12.24 -14.61 -4.43
CA ALA A 164 12.85 -14.98 -3.16
C ALA A 164 11.90 -15.69 -2.20
N LEU A 165 10.63 -15.26 -2.11
CA LEU A 165 9.64 -15.94 -1.27
C LEU A 165 9.43 -17.38 -1.75
N ARG A 166 9.13 -17.57 -3.05
CA ARG A 166 8.96 -18.90 -3.64
C ARG A 166 10.15 -19.80 -3.34
N ARG A 167 11.37 -19.33 -3.65
CA ARG A 167 12.60 -20.09 -3.39
C ARG A 167 12.78 -20.43 -1.91
N GLY A 168 12.46 -19.49 -1.02
CA GLY A 168 12.55 -19.69 0.42
C GLY A 168 11.58 -20.76 0.92
N LEU A 169 10.35 -20.78 0.41
CA LEU A 169 9.36 -21.82 0.73
C LEU A 169 9.79 -23.19 0.18
N GLU A 170 10.24 -23.26 -1.07
CA GLU A 170 10.73 -24.49 -1.71
C GLU A 170 11.94 -25.07 -0.96
N ALA A 171 12.86 -24.21 -0.47
CA ALA A 171 13.99 -24.62 0.35
C ALA A 171 13.58 -25.26 1.69
N ARG A 172 12.34 -25.05 2.16
CA ARG A 172 11.75 -25.70 3.35
C ARG A 172 10.96 -26.96 3.02
N GLY A 173 11.01 -27.41 1.76
CA GLY A 173 10.37 -28.64 1.28
C GLY A 173 8.98 -28.44 0.68
N ALA A 174 8.49 -27.21 0.60
CA ALA A 174 7.19 -26.92 0.00
C ALA A 174 7.19 -27.13 -1.52
N SER A 175 6.11 -27.70 -2.06
CA SER A 175 5.81 -27.71 -3.49
C SER A 175 4.98 -26.48 -3.82
N VAL A 176 5.62 -25.43 -4.31
CA VAL A 176 4.98 -24.12 -4.53
C VAL A 176 4.50 -23.98 -5.97
N GLN A 177 3.20 -23.79 -6.15
CA GLN A 177 2.60 -23.35 -7.39
C GLN A 177 2.40 -21.83 -7.34
N ALA A 178 3.37 -21.11 -7.90
CA ALA A 178 3.30 -19.66 -8.03
C ALA A 178 2.57 -19.28 -9.33
N VAL A 179 1.53 -18.45 -9.21
CA VAL A 179 0.72 -18.01 -10.37
C VAL A 179 0.53 -16.50 -10.31
N THR A 180 0.65 -15.84 -11.46
CA THR A 180 0.34 -14.41 -11.57
C THR A 180 -1.16 -14.20 -11.39
N ALA A 181 -1.54 -13.49 -10.33
CA ALA A 181 -2.93 -13.16 -10.02
C ALA A 181 -3.36 -11.81 -10.62
N TYR A 182 -2.41 -10.88 -10.75
CA TYR A 182 -2.64 -9.55 -11.31
C TYR A 182 -1.34 -9.00 -11.88
N ARG A 183 -1.47 -7.95 -12.70
CA ARG A 183 -0.35 -7.21 -13.26
C ARG A 183 -0.29 -5.80 -12.69
N THR A 184 0.92 -5.34 -12.38
CA THR A 184 1.15 -3.93 -12.10
C THR A 184 1.45 -3.22 -13.41
N VAL A 185 0.64 -2.24 -13.79
CA VAL A 185 0.79 -1.47 -15.03
C VAL A 185 1.00 0.00 -14.74
N ASP A 186 1.39 0.77 -15.76
CA ASP A 186 1.37 2.23 -15.65
C ASP A 186 -0.07 2.72 -15.59
N TYR A 187 -0.30 3.77 -14.80
CA TYR A 187 -1.62 4.36 -14.71
C TYR A 187 -1.93 5.18 -15.99
N PRO A 188 -3.17 5.12 -16.50
CA PRO A 188 -4.28 4.28 -16.04
C PRO A 188 -4.20 2.85 -16.59
N ALA A 189 -4.73 1.88 -15.83
CA ALA A 189 -5.01 0.56 -16.38
C ALA A 189 -6.03 0.64 -17.52
N ASP A 190 -6.01 -0.35 -18.42
CA ASP A 190 -7.08 -0.50 -19.40
C ASP A 190 -8.41 -0.80 -18.67
N PRO A 191 -9.47 -0.02 -18.90
CA PRO A 191 -10.76 -0.22 -18.23
C PRO A 191 -11.32 -1.63 -18.38
N ALA A 192 -11.04 -2.32 -19.50
CA ALA A 192 -11.52 -3.69 -19.73
C ALA A 192 -10.77 -4.76 -18.91
N ARG A 193 -9.60 -4.41 -18.37
CA ARG A 193 -8.74 -5.31 -17.58
C ARG A 193 -8.51 -4.82 -16.15
N SER A 194 -8.98 -3.63 -15.80
CA SER A 194 -8.71 -3.00 -14.51
C SER A 194 -9.20 -3.87 -13.36
N LEU A 195 -8.31 -4.11 -12.40
CA LEU A 195 -8.65 -4.69 -11.12
C LEU A 195 -9.21 -3.57 -10.23
N ALA A 196 -10.44 -3.16 -10.50
CA ALA A 196 -11.10 -2.11 -9.73
C ALA A 196 -11.04 -2.46 -8.24
N ALA A 197 -10.65 -1.50 -7.40
CA ALA A 197 -10.92 -1.64 -5.98
C ALA A 197 -12.45 -1.77 -5.83
N HIS A 198 -12.92 -2.76 -5.07
CA HIS A 198 -14.33 -2.79 -4.66
C HIS A 198 -14.70 -1.39 -4.17
N ALA A 199 -15.79 -0.88 -4.74
CA ALA A 199 -16.28 0.47 -4.58
C ALA A 199 -15.99 0.99 -3.18
N ALA A 200 -15.41 2.20 -3.12
CA ALA A 200 -15.49 3.02 -1.93
C ALA A 200 -16.92 2.89 -1.38
N GLY A 201 -17.03 2.67 -0.06
CA GLY A 201 -18.29 2.82 0.63
C GLY A 201 -18.95 4.15 0.25
N PRO A 202 -20.26 4.29 0.50
CA PRO A 202 -21.12 5.30 -0.12
C PRO A 202 -20.38 6.62 -0.23
N GLU A 203 -20.26 7.09 -1.48
CA GLU A 203 -19.76 8.41 -1.82
C GLU A 203 -20.31 9.37 -0.78
N HIS A 204 -19.44 9.89 0.08
CA HIS A 204 -19.83 10.98 0.95
C HIS A 204 -20.06 12.16 0.03
N HIS A 205 -21.29 12.26 -0.45
CA HIS A 205 -21.87 13.43 -1.09
C HIS A 205 -21.96 14.51 -0.02
N ASP A 206 -20.82 15.10 0.34
CA ASP A 206 -20.74 16.47 0.80
C ASP A 206 -19.27 17.00 0.82
N ALA A 207 -19.08 18.04 -0.02
CA ALA A 207 -18.43 19.32 0.29
C ALA A 207 -16.95 19.63 0.00
N ASP A 208 -16.13 18.76 -0.60
CA ASP A 208 -14.79 19.18 -1.10
C ASP A 208 -14.56 18.83 -2.58
N PRO A 209 -13.91 19.72 -3.37
CA PRO A 209 -13.51 19.40 -4.73
C PRO A 209 -12.56 18.19 -4.75
N PRO A 210 -12.55 17.37 -5.81
CA PRO A 210 -11.59 16.28 -5.93
C PRO A 210 -10.15 16.83 -5.86
N PRO A 211 -9.21 16.12 -5.23
CA PRO A 211 -7.81 16.54 -5.21
C PRO A 211 -7.27 16.64 -6.64
N ALA A 212 -6.40 17.62 -6.89
CA ALA A 212 -5.80 17.79 -8.21
C ALA A 212 -4.96 16.55 -8.55
N VAL A 213 -5.19 15.98 -9.72
CA VAL A 213 -4.39 14.87 -10.26
C VAL A 213 -3.33 15.48 -11.15
N LEU A 214 -2.07 15.36 -10.74
CA LEU A 214 -0.93 15.85 -11.48
C LEU A 214 -0.48 14.83 -12.52
N THR A 215 0.02 15.34 -13.63
CA THR A 215 0.93 14.60 -14.50
C THR A 215 2.32 14.52 -13.88
N THR A 216 3.13 13.59 -14.36
CA THR A 216 4.54 13.49 -13.95
C THR A 216 5.32 14.79 -14.22
N ALA A 217 5.04 15.48 -15.33
CA ALA A 217 5.72 16.73 -15.68
C ALA A 217 5.37 17.86 -14.68
N GLU A 218 4.11 17.97 -14.30
CA GLU A 218 3.66 18.92 -13.28
C GLU A 218 4.27 18.58 -11.92
N ALA A 219 4.22 17.31 -11.51
CA ALA A 219 4.82 16.87 -10.25
C ALA A 219 6.34 17.14 -10.20
N LYS A 220 7.08 16.88 -11.28
CA LYS A 220 8.51 17.25 -11.40
C LYS A 220 8.71 18.77 -11.19
N THR A 221 7.85 19.58 -11.78
CA THR A 221 7.91 21.04 -11.65
C THR A 221 7.65 21.48 -10.20
N GLU A 222 6.69 20.86 -9.53
CA GLU A 222 6.37 21.12 -8.12
C GLU A 222 7.52 20.72 -7.17
N VAL A 223 8.17 19.57 -7.43
CA VAL A 223 9.37 19.12 -6.70
C VAL A 223 10.52 20.09 -6.91
N ALA A 224 10.84 20.43 -8.16
CA ALA A 224 11.96 21.32 -8.50
C ALA A 224 11.79 22.73 -7.93
N ALA A 225 10.54 23.21 -7.85
CA ALA A 225 10.22 24.49 -7.23
C ALA A 225 10.20 24.46 -5.69
N GLY A 226 10.43 23.29 -5.07
CA GLY A 226 10.42 23.14 -3.61
C GLY A 226 9.03 23.34 -2.98
N ARG A 227 7.95 23.16 -3.76
CA ARG A 227 6.58 23.39 -3.29
C ARG A 227 5.93 22.16 -2.66
N LEU A 228 6.48 20.96 -2.93
CA LEU A 228 6.04 19.72 -2.29
C LEU A 228 6.78 19.49 -0.99
N HIS A 229 6.02 19.27 0.08
CA HIS A 229 6.56 19.07 1.41
C HIS A 229 6.84 17.59 1.69
N ALA A 230 5.97 16.71 1.19
CA ALA A 230 6.15 15.27 1.26
C ALA A 230 5.54 14.54 0.04
N VAL A 231 6.07 13.35 -0.23
CA VAL A 231 5.51 12.37 -1.16
C VAL A 231 5.24 11.06 -0.41
N VAL A 232 4.04 10.50 -0.60
CA VAL A 232 3.58 9.29 0.07
C VAL A 232 3.55 8.12 -0.92
N ALA A 233 4.25 7.05 -0.59
CA ALA A 233 4.28 5.80 -1.36
C ALA A 233 3.52 4.67 -0.64
N ALA A 234 2.53 4.09 -1.31
CA ALA A 234 1.68 3.04 -0.76
C ALA A 234 2.12 1.61 -1.13
N SER A 235 3.21 1.44 -1.89
CA SER A 235 3.75 0.13 -2.28
C SER A 235 5.21 0.25 -2.76
N PRO A 236 5.99 -0.85 -2.76
CA PRO A 236 7.32 -0.87 -3.38
C PRO A 236 7.30 -0.44 -4.86
N SER A 237 6.30 -0.87 -5.63
CA SER A 237 6.16 -0.44 -7.03
C SER A 237 5.94 1.06 -7.16
N ALA A 238 5.19 1.69 -6.25
CA ALA A 238 5.03 3.14 -6.23
C ALA A 238 6.36 3.83 -5.88
N ALA A 239 7.15 3.28 -4.94
CA ALA A 239 8.48 3.80 -4.62
C ALA A 239 9.42 3.76 -5.84
N ARG A 240 9.43 2.65 -6.60
CA ARG A 240 10.19 2.54 -7.86
C ARG A 240 9.79 3.61 -8.87
N ARG A 241 8.49 3.84 -9.05
CA ARG A 241 8.02 4.87 -9.98
C ARG A 241 8.33 6.27 -9.50
N ILE A 242 8.18 6.56 -8.21
CA ILE A 242 8.60 7.86 -7.64
C ILE A 242 10.09 8.08 -7.87
N HIS A 243 10.94 7.08 -7.65
CA HIS A 243 12.37 7.19 -7.93
C HIS A 243 12.61 7.48 -9.42
N ALA A 244 12.05 6.67 -10.32
CA ALA A 244 12.26 6.82 -11.76
C ALA A 244 11.72 8.15 -12.32
N GLU A 245 10.60 8.62 -11.78
CA GLU A 245 9.86 9.74 -12.33
C GLU A 245 10.01 11.05 -11.55
N LEU A 246 10.45 11.05 -10.30
CA LEU A 246 10.52 12.29 -9.50
C LEU A 246 11.88 12.53 -8.86
N ALA A 247 12.80 11.56 -8.87
CA ALA A 247 14.12 11.79 -8.30
C ALA A 247 14.92 12.79 -9.17
N PRO A 248 15.74 13.67 -8.54
CA PRO A 248 15.90 13.83 -7.10
C PRO A 248 14.73 14.59 -6.43
N LEU A 249 14.34 14.17 -5.23
CA LEU A 249 13.22 14.78 -4.49
C LEU A 249 13.57 16.10 -3.77
N GLY A 250 14.86 16.46 -3.68
CA GLY A 250 15.29 17.67 -3.00
C GLY A 250 14.83 17.73 -1.54
N GLY A 251 14.12 18.80 -1.17
CA GLY A 251 13.54 18.98 0.16
C GLY A 251 12.23 18.21 0.42
N CYS A 252 11.67 17.56 -0.60
CA CYS A 252 10.44 16.80 -0.47
C CYS A 252 10.68 15.49 0.30
N ARG A 253 9.96 15.30 1.40
CA ARG A 253 10.13 14.16 2.31
C ARG A 253 9.43 12.92 1.77
N PHE A 254 10.15 11.81 1.63
CA PHE A 254 9.55 10.54 1.24
C PHE A 254 8.94 9.82 2.46
N VAL A 255 7.65 9.49 2.39
CA VAL A 255 6.91 8.79 3.45
C VAL A 255 6.39 7.45 2.93
N ALA A 256 6.73 6.37 3.61
CA ALA A 256 6.36 5.02 3.23
C ALA A 256 5.19 4.49 4.07
N ILE A 257 4.24 3.78 3.44
CA ILE A 257 3.13 3.11 4.14
C ILE A 257 3.59 1.96 5.05
N GLY A 258 4.81 1.45 4.86
CA GLY A 258 5.34 0.33 5.62
C GLY A 258 6.77 -0.02 5.23
N ARG A 259 7.35 -0.97 5.97
CA ARG A 259 8.77 -1.32 5.88
C ARG A 259 9.20 -1.84 4.51
N SER A 260 8.36 -2.60 3.80
CA SER A 260 8.71 -3.08 2.46
C SER A 260 8.84 -1.94 1.46
N THR A 261 7.94 -0.97 1.49
CA THR A 261 8.01 0.23 0.65
C THR A 261 9.22 1.09 1.00
N ALA A 262 9.57 1.19 2.30
CA ALA A 262 10.75 1.91 2.75
C ALA A 262 12.05 1.24 2.28
N GLY A 263 12.19 -0.07 2.48
CA GLY A 263 13.39 -0.81 2.05
C GLY A 263 13.61 -0.77 0.53
N GLU A 264 12.53 -0.79 -0.26
CA GLU A 264 12.60 -0.55 -1.70
C GLU A 264 13.14 0.85 -2.02
N ALA A 265 12.58 1.88 -1.39
CA ALA A 265 13.01 3.26 -1.59
C ALA A 265 14.50 3.45 -1.21
N GLU A 266 14.94 2.88 -0.10
CA GLU A 266 16.34 2.93 0.37
C GLU A 266 17.29 2.22 -0.59
N THR A 267 16.90 1.06 -1.13
CA THR A 267 17.69 0.33 -2.14
C THR A 267 17.89 1.14 -3.41
N LEU A 268 16.93 2.02 -3.74
CA LEU A 268 17.00 2.95 -4.87
C LEU A 268 17.74 4.26 -4.53
N GLY A 269 18.21 4.43 -3.29
CA GLY A 269 18.89 5.64 -2.84
C GLY A 269 17.98 6.81 -2.46
N LEU A 270 16.67 6.57 -2.29
CA LEU A 270 15.77 7.56 -1.70
C LEU A 270 15.89 7.56 -0.17
N THR A 271 16.01 8.75 0.42
CA THR A 271 15.97 8.92 1.87
C THR A 271 14.53 8.85 2.37
N VAL A 272 14.20 7.80 3.13
CA VAL A 272 12.89 7.65 3.77
C VAL A 272 12.83 8.53 5.03
N ALA A 273 11.99 9.56 5.02
CA ALA A 273 11.86 10.50 6.13
C ALA A 273 11.00 9.94 7.27
N SER A 274 10.01 9.10 6.96
CA SER A 274 9.10 8.52 7.95
C SER A 274 8.42 7.28 7.38
N ILE A 275 8.09 6.34 8.26
CA ILE A 275 7.34 5.13 7.94
C ILE A 275 6.07 5.12 8.81
N ALA A 276 4.93 4.78 8.20
CA ALA A 276 3.70 4.57 8.94
C ALA A 276 3.83 3.35 9.86
N GLU A 277 3.44 3.50 11.13
CA GLU A 277 3.42 2.40 12.09
C GLU A 277 2.38 1.35 11.71
N GLN A 278 1.28 1.80 11.12
CA GLN A 278 0.21 0.97 10.60
C GLN A 278 -0.03 1.35 9.14
N PRO A 279 -0.21 0.37 8.23
CA PRO A 279 -0.46 0.62 6.81
C PRO A 279 -1.93 1.04 6.57
N THR A 280 -2.33 2.14 7.19
CA THR A 280 -3.68 2.74 7.15
C THR A 280 -3.59 4.21 6.77
N ALA A 281 -4.71 4.82 6.38
CA ALA A 281 -4.79 6.26 6.12
C ALA A 281 -4.34 7.08 7.35
N SER A 282 -4.81 6.72 8.55
CA SER A 282 -4.41 7.36 9.80
C SER A 282 -2.93 7.17 10.13
N GLY A 283 -2.36 5.99 9.87
CA GLY A 283 -0.93 5.74 10.08
C GLY A 283 -0.05 6.52 9.12
N LEU A 284 -0.47 6.67 7.86
CA LEU A 284 0.19 7.53 6.88
C LEU A 284 0.10 9.01 7.25
N LEU A 285 -1.07 9.49 7.67
CA LEU A 285 -1.23 10.86 8.16
C LEU A 285 -0.26 11.15 9.31
N ALA A 286 -0.23 10.29 10.35
CA ALA A 286 0.69 10.43 11.48
C ALA A 286 2.16 10.42 11.04
N ALA A 287 2.52 9.58 10.06
CA ALA A 287 3.87 9.54 9.49
C ALA A 287 4.23 10.84 8.76
N VAL A 288 3.30 11.43 8.01
CA VAL A 288 3.47 12.74 7.34
C VAL A 288 3.71 13.84 8.37
N ILE A 289 2.85 13.95 9.39
CA ILE A 289 2.98 14.93 10.47
C ILE A 289 4.36 14.84 11.13
N ARG A 290 4.77 13.63 11.54
CA ARG A 290 6.11 13.40 12.13
C ARG A 290 7.24 13.81 11.20
N SER A 291 7.12 13.50 9.90
CA SER A 291 8.16 13.82 8.94
C SER A 291 8.38 15.33 8.84
N LEU A 292 7.31 16.13 8.90
CA LEU A 292 7.34 17.59 8.76
C LEU A 292 7.71 18.31 10.06
N ALA A 293 7.42 17.72 11.22
CA ALA A 293 7.86 18.23 12.52
C ALA A 293 9.39 18.12 12.72
N ALA A 294 10.06 17.18 12.04
CA ALA A 294 11.50 17.03 12.12
C ALA A 294 12.24 18.10 11.29
N PRO A 295 13.31 18.74 11.84
CA PRO A 295 14.13 19.67 11.07
C PRO A 295 14.72 18.95 9.85
N PRO A 296 14.85 19.63 8.69
CA PRO A 296 15.35 18.99 7.48
C PRO A 296 16.76 18.44 7.71
N SER A 297 16.96 17.16 7.41
CA SER A 297 18.26 16.50 7.49
C SER A 297 19.24 17.21 6.55
N ARG A 298 20.21 17.93 7.11
CA ARG A 298 21.26 18.60 6.33
C ARG A 298 22.16 17.52 5.72
N PRO A 299 22.47 17.56 4.42
CA PRO A 299 23.44 16.62 3.85
C PRO A 299 24.77 16.76 4.59
N LEU A 300 25.34 15.62 5.03
CA LEU A 300 26.66 15.55 5.63
C LEU A 300 27.67 16.15 4.65
N THR A 301 28.13 17.36 4.94
CA THR A 301 29.24 17.97 4.21
C THR A 301 30.49 17.21 4.66
N LEU A 302 30.99 16.32 3.81
CA LEU A 302 32.29 15.69 4.04
C LEU A 302 33.33 16.80 4.22
N PRO A 303 34.16 16.75 5.29
CA PRO A 303 35.25 17.70 5.44
C PRO A 303 36.18 17.59 4.21
N PRO A 304 36.72 18.71 3.71
CA PRO A 304 37.60 18.68 2.56
C PRO A 304 38.79 17.75 2.84
N PRO A 305 39.24 16.98 1.84
CA PRO A 305 40.37 16.07 2.02
C PRO A 305 41.58 16.89 2.45
N SER A 306 42.22 16.45 3.53
CA SER A 306 43.49 17.00 3.97
C SER A 306 44.54 16.75 2.90
N THR A 307 44.87 17.76 2.11
CA THR A 307 46.06 17.78 1.25
C THR A 307 47.33 18.00 2.08
N PRO A 308 48.49 17.51 1.60
CA PRO A 308 49.27 16.42 2.18
C PRO A 308 50.18 16.81 3.36
#